data_AF-A0A7X8TTP4-F1
#
_entry.id   AF-A0A7X8TTP4-F1
#
_cell.length_a   1.000
_cell.length_b   1.000
_cell.length_c   1.000
_cell.angle_alpha   90.00
_cell.angle_beta   90.00
_cell.angle_gamma   90.00
#
_symmetry.space_group_name_H-M   'P 1'
#
loop_
_entity.id
_entity.type
_entity.pdbx_description
1 polymer ?
#
loop_
_entity_poly.entity_id
_entity_poly.type
_entity_poly.pdbx_seq_one_letter_code
_entity_poly.pdbx_strand_id
1 'polypeptide(L)'
;MTNEELTLLAELKAKPTRDLKPAEKAKLKSLERLAKKEEKAAEPKPTRNETFGVTPTTKLAAVPFRISNEEKSIMTDAAKRIAGTELFYDRLGGKDDLSNNTQMRAALRAYEKLSDEEKVEAIREAKLSMARSQR
;
A
#
# COMPACT_ATOMS: atom_id res chain seq x y z
N MET A 1 -11.01 -31.60 22.02
CA MET A 1 -10.81 -32.94 21.43
C MET A 1 -11.06 -34.00 22.48
N THR A 2 -11.74 -35.10 22.14
CA THR A 2 -11.84 -36.27 23.04
C THR A 2 -10.62 -37.19 22.87
N ASN A 3 -10.30 -38.02 23.88
CA ASN A 3 -9.14 -38.92 23.82
C ASN A 3 -9.20 -39.91 22.63
N GLU A 4 -10.41 -40.29 22.21
CA GLU A 4 -10.66 -41.18 21.07
C GLU A 4 -10.39 -40.52 19.71
N GLU A 5 -10.58 -39.20 19.61
CA GLU A 5 -10.28 -38.44 18.38
C GLU A 5 -8.78 -38.25 18.15
N LEU A 6 -8.01 -38.21 19.25
CA LEU A 6 -6.56 -38.09 19.22
C LEU A 6 -5.89 -39.40 18.79
N THR A 7 -6.40 -40.55 19.25
CA THR A 7 -5.89 -41.87 18.82
C THR A 7 -6.19 -42.12 17.35
N LEU A 8 -7.40 -41.79 16.88
CA LEU A 8 -7.77 -41.91 15.46
C LEU A 8 -6.94 -40.98 14.55
N LEU A 9 -6.61 -39.77 15.01
CA LEU A 9 -5.73 -38.87 14.27
C LEU A 9 -4.31 -39.46 14.16
N ALA A 10 -3.78 -40.05 15.23
CA ALA A 10 -2.47 -40.69 15.23
C ALA A 10 -2.43 -41.91 14.29
N GLU A 11 -3.44 -42.77 14.36
CA GLU A 11 -3.57 -43.96 13.49
C GLU A 11 -3.71 -43.60 12.01
N LEU A 12 -4.52 -42.58 11.69
CA LEU A 12 -4.71 -42.16 10.30
C LEU A 12 -3.51 -41.41 9.72
N LYS A 13 -2.69 -40.75 10.56
CA LYS A 13 -1.41 -40.14 10.15
C LYS A 13 -0.29 -41.17 9.99
N ALA A 14 -0.35 -42.29 10.73
CA ALA A 14 0.63 -43.36 10.62
C ALA A 14 0.47 -44.18 9.32
N LYS A 15 -0.73 -44.19 8.71
CA LYS A 15 -0.95 -44.85 7.43
C LYS A 15 -0.36 -44.02 6.27
N PRO A 16 0.33 -44.65 5.31
CA PRO A 16 0.87 -43.94 4.15
C PRO A 16 -0.25 -43.29 3.33
N THR A 17 -0.03 -42.04 2.92
CA THR A 17 -1.00 -41.19 2.20
C THR A 17 -1.50 -41.76 0.86
N ARG A 18 -0.78 -42.75 0.32
CA ARG A 18 -1.10 -43.47 -0.90
C ARG A 18 -2.24 -44.49 -0.73
N ASP A 19 -2.38 -45.08 0.46
CA ASP A 19 -3.35 -46.16 0.74
C ASP A 19 -4.63 -45.67 1.42
N LEU A 20 -4.69 -44.38 1.76
CA LEU A 20 -5.85 -43.76 2.39
C LEU A 20 -6.99 -43.55 1.38
N LYS A 21 -8.16 -44.11 1.71
CA LYS A 21 -9.39 -43.90 0.92
C LYS A 21 -9.84 -42.44 1.00
N PRO A 22 -10.58 -41.91 0.01
CA PRO A 22 -11.04 -40.52 0.01
C PRO A 22 -11.80 -40.10 1.27
N ALA A 23 -12.59 -41.02 1.85
CA ALA A 23 -13.32 -40.79 3.10
C ALA A 23 -12.39 -40.63 4.33
N GLU A 24 -11.26 -41.35 4.36
CA GLU A 24 -10.28 -41.28 5.46
C GLU A 24 -9.46 -39.99 5.38
N LYS A 25 -9.14 -39.54 4.15
CA LYS A 25 -8.51 -38.24 3.91
C LYS A 25 -9.38 -37.06 4.35
N ALA A 26 -10.70 -37.16 4.16
CA ALA A 26 -11.64 -36.14 4.62
C ALA A 26 -11.69 -36.05 6.16
N LYS A 27 -11.69 -37.20 6.85
CA LYS A 27 -11.67 -37.28 8.32
C LYS A 27 -10.38 -36.74 8.93
N LEU A 28 -9.23 -37.02 8.31
CA LEU A 28 -7.95 -36.42 8.70
C LEU A 28 -8.01 -34.89 8.63
N LYS A 29 -8.48 -34.35 7.51
CA LYS A 29 -8.55 -32.90 7.30
C LYS A 29 -9.51 -32.21 8.26
N SER A 30 -10.63 -32.85 8.64
CA SER A 30 -11.55 -32.30 9.64
C SER A 30 -10.93 -32.31 11.04
N LEU A 31 -10.30 -33.41 11.45
CA LEU A 31 -9.69 -33.53 12.78
C LEU A 31 -8.47 -32.58 12.92
N GLU A 32 -7.68 -32.39 11.85
CA GLU A 32 -6.60 -31.39 11.83
C GLU A 32 -7.10 -29.95 11.92
N ARG A 33 -8.25 -29.66 11.30
CA ARG A 33 -8.89 -28.33 11.41
C ARG A 33 -9.43 -28.09 12.81
N LEU A 34 -9.92 -29.12 13.50
CA LEU A 34 -10.38 -29.02 14.88
C LEU A 34 -9.20 -28.81 15.84
N ALA A 35 -8.12 -29.58 15.69
CA ALA A 35 -6.89 -29.39 16.46
C ALA A 35 -6.33 -27.96 16.32
N LYS A 36 -6.21 -27.45 15.08
CA LYS A 36 -5.74 -26.08 14.82
C LYS A 36 -6.68 -24.98 15.34
N LYS A 37 -7.97 -25.27 15.49
CA LYS A 37 -8.93 -24.33 16.09
C LYS A 37 -8.77 -24.28 17.60
N GLU A 38 -8.51 -25.42 18.23
CA GLU A 38 -8.25 -25.50 19.68
C GLU A 38 -6.91 -24.86 20.04
N GLU A 39 -5.85 -25.07 19.25
CA GLU A 39 -4.56 -24.38 19.42
C GLU A 39 -4.72 -22.85 19.33
N LYS A 40 -5.51 -22.36 18.36
CA LYS A 40 -5.80 -20.92 18.21
C LYS A 40 -6.73 -20.34 19.28
N ALA A 41 -7.42 -21.18 20.05
CA ALA A 41 -8.24 -20.76 21.18
C ALA A 41 -7.45 -20.68 22.49
N ALA A 42 -6.29 -21.34 22.56
CA ALA A 42 -5.40 -21.36 23.73
C ALA A 42 -4.44 -20.16 23.78
N GLU A 43 -4.18 -19.48 22.65
CA GLU A 43 -3.39 -18.25 22.63
C GLU A 43 -4.24 -17.04 23.05
N PRO A 44 -3.86 -16.27 24.10
CA PRO A 44 -4.61 -15.09 24.51
C PRO A 44 -4.57 -14.04 23.39
N LYS A 45 -5.75 -13.67 22.87
CA LYS A 45 -5.87 -12.57 21.91
C LYS A 45 -5.28 -11.30 22.53
N PRO A 46 -4.38 -10.59 21.86
CA PRO A 46 -3.78 -9.39 22.41
C PRO A 46 -4.88 -8.36 22.70
N THR A 47 -4.93 -7.87 23.94
CA THR A 47 -5.82 -6.80 24.37
C THR A 47 -5.53 -5.55 23.55
N ARG A 48 -6.55 -5.07 22.85
CA ARG A 48 -6.48 -3.89 21.99
C ARG A 48 -6.28 -2.66 22.87
N ASN A 49 -5.08 -2.07 22.85
CA ASN A 49 -4.85 -0.76 23.43
C ASN A 49 -5.69 0.27 22.67
N GLU A 50 -6.60 0.94 23.37
CA GLU A 50 -7.42 2.04 22.84
C GLU A 50 -6.57 3.31 22.69
N THR A 51 -5.64 3.30 21.75
CA THR A 51 -4.99 4.53 21.30
C THR A 51 -5.76 5.05 20.09
N PHE A 52 -6.48 6.16 20.28
CA PHE A 52 -7.09 6.94 19.19
C PHE A 52 -5.98 7.60 18.37
N GLY A 53 -5.36 6.79 17.53
CA GLY A 53 -4.34 7.16 16.57
C GLY A 53 -4.19 5.96 15.67
N VAL A 54 -5.06 5.84 14.67
CA VAL A 54 -4.99 4.77 13.67
C VAL A 54 -3.75 5.05 12.84
N THR A 55 -2.59 4.58 13.31
CA THR A 55 -1.44 4.40 12.42
C THR A 55 -1.88 3.35 11.41
N PRO A 56 -2.03 3.70 10.11
CA PRO A 56 -2.43 2.72 9.13
C PRO A 56 -1.33 1.66 9.06
N THR A 57 -1.62 0.46 9.59
CA THR A 57 -0.69 -0.68 9.58
C THR A 57 -0.55 -1.31 8.19
N THR A 58 -1.33 -0.84 7.21
CA THR A 58 -1.20 -1.21 5.80
C THR A 58 0.05 -0.56 5.22
N LYS A 59 1.03 -1.40 4.81
CA LYS A 59 2.12 -0.95 3.94
C LYS A 59 1.51 -0.17 2.78
N LEU A 60 1.89 1.10 2.65
CA LEU A 60 1.51 1.92 1.50
C LEU A 60 2.05 1.21 0.26
N ALA A 61 1.17 0.55 -0.49
CA ALA A 61 1.55 -0.04 -1.76
C ALA A 61 2.06 1.10 -2.64
N ALA A 62 3.25 0.93 -3.21
CA ALA A 62 3.77 1.86 -4.20
C ALA A 62 2.91 1.77 -5.46
N VAL A 63 1.79 2.47 -5.46
CA VAL A 63 0.95 2.62 -6.65
C VAL A 63 1.75 3.44 -7.65
N PRO A 64 1.79 3.05 -8.93
CA PRO A 64 2.44 3.86 -9.95
C PRO A 64 1.85 5.27 -9.93
N PHE A 65 2.72 6.26 -9.81
CA PHE A 65 2.35 7.67 -9.83
C PHE A 65 1.77 8.02 -11.20
N ARG A 66 0.46 8.33 -11.23
CA ARG A 66 -0.25 8.72 -12.46
C ARG A 66 -0.52 10.21 -12.42
N ILE A 67 0.14 10.94 -13.31
CA ILE A 67 -0.10 12.36 -13.51
C ILE A 67 -1.43 12.54 -14.23
N SER A 68 -2.34 13.30 -13.65
CA SER A 68 -3.63 13.64 -14.26
C SER A 68 -3.45 14.54 -15.49
N ASN A 69 -4.46 14.64 -16.34
CA ASN A 69 -4.37 15.54 -17.50
C ASN A 69 -4.38 17.02 -17.07
N GLU A 70 -5.04 17.35 -15.97
CA GLU A 70 -5.02 18.69 -15.37
C GLU A 70 -3.62 19.07 -14.87
N GLU A 71 -2.92 18.13 -14.22
CA GLU A 71 -1.54 18.36 -13.78
C GLU A 71 -0.61 18.59 -14.97
N LYS A 72 -0.78 17.82 -16.06
CA LYS A 72 -0.02 18.03 -17.30
C LYS A 72 -0.29 19.40 -17.92
N SER A 73 -1.54 19.88 -17.91
CA SER A 73 -1.84 21.23 -18.42
C SER A 73 -1.22 22.30 -17.54
N ILE A 74 -1.27 22.16 -16.21
CA ILE A 74 -0.62 23.09 -15.27
C ILE A 74 0.88 23.20 -15.56
N MET A 75 1.56 22.07 -15.77
CA MET A 75 2.99 22.05 -16.12
C MET A 75 3.26 22.73 -17.46
N THR A 76 2.43 22.46 -18.46
CA THR A 76 2.57 23.05 -19.80
C THR A 76 2.36 24.56 -19.78
N ASP A 77 1.39 25.04 -18.99
CA ASP A 77 1.08 26.46 -18.86
C ASP A 77 2.12 27.19 -18.02
N ALA A 78 2.62 26.56 -16.96
CA ALA A 78 3.76 27.06 -16.20
C ALA A 78 5.00 27.18 -17.10
N ALA A 79 5.25 26.17 -17.94
CA ALA A 79 6.33 26.19 -18.90
C ALA A 79 6.23 27.40 -19.84
N LYS A 80 5.07 27.61 -20.45
CA LYS A 80 4.82 28.77 -21.33
C LYS A 80 4.97 30.11 -20.62
N ARG A 81 4.54 30.20 -19.36
CA ARG A 81 4.60 31.44 -18.57
C ARG A 81 6.05 31.83 -18.24
N ILE A 82 6.87 30.85 -17.93
CA ILE A 82 8.27 31.06 -17.54
C ILE A 82 9.15 31.20 -18.80
N ALA A 83 8.84 30.43 -19.85
CA ALA A 83 9.51 30.49 -21.15
C ALA A 83 9.19 31.81 -21.86
N GLY A 84 10.09 32.78 -21.73
CA GLY A 84 9.87 34.14 -22.21
C GLY A 84 10.37 35.21 -21.23
N THR A 85 10.62 34.82 -19.98
CA THR A 85 11.28 35.69 -19.00
C THR A 85 12.79 35.72 -19.26
N GLU A 86 13.43 36.89 -19.08
CA GLU A 86 14.90 37.01 -19.20
C GLU A 86 15.61 36.08 -18.22
N LEU A 87 15.12 36.00 -16.98
CA LEU A 87 15.61 35.10 -15.95
C LEU A 87 15.66 33.63 -16.40
N PHE A 88 14.70 33.19 -17.22
CA PHE A 88 14.66 31.82 -17.72
C PHE A 88 15.81 31.56 -18.68
N TYR A 89 16.04 32.44 -19.66
CA TYR A 89 17.13 32.26 -20.62
C TYR A 89 18.50 32.42 -19.97
N ASP A 90 18.65 33.34 -19.02
CA ASP A 90 19.91 33.54 -18.29
C ASP A 90 20.32 32.33 -17.45
N ARG A 91 19.34 31.60 -16.88
CA ARG A 91 19.59 30.50 -15.94
C ARG A 91 19.56 29.11 -16.58
N LEU A 92 18.68 28.91 -17.57
CA LEU A 92 18.42 27.61 -18.20
C LEU A 92 18.94 27.53 -19.63
N GLY A 93 19.31 28.64 -20.26
CA GLY A 93 19.95 28.69 -21.58
C GLY A 93 18.97 28.58 -22.76
N GLY A 94 18.07 27.59 -22.76
CA GLY A 94 17.18 27.32 -23.90
C GLY A 94 15.75 26.93 -23.53
N LYS A 95 14.82 27.12 -24.47
CA LYS A 95 13.42 26.68 -24.33
C LYS A 95 13.27 25.15 -24.24
N ASP A 96 14.18 24.41 -24.86
CA ASP A 96 14.15 22.95 -24.91
C ASP A 96 14.53 22.28 -23.58
N ASP A 97 15.17 23.01 -22.66
CA ASP A 97 15.57 22.51 -21.35
C ASP A 97 14.38 22.39 -20.37
N LEU A 98 13.22 22.95 -20.73
CA LEU A 98 12.01 22.99 -19.91
C LEU A 98 11.06 21.81 -20.16
N SER A 99 11.62 20.60 -20.30
CA SER A 99 10.80 19.39 -20.46
C SER A 99 9.92 19.11 -19.22
N ASN A 100 8.80 18.41 -19.42
CA ASN A 100 7.93 17.99 -18.30
C ASN A 100 8.71 17.12 -17.28
N ASN A 101 9.67 16.31 -17.73
CA ASN A 101 10.50 15.51 -16.83
C ASN A 101 11.39 16.38 -15.94
N THR A 102 12.03 17.40 -16.53
CA THR A 102 12.87 18.37 -15.80
C THR A 102 12.05 19.11 -14.75
N GLN A 103 10.86 19.57 -15.12
CA GLN A 103 9.95 20.25 -14.20
C GLN A 103 9.50 19.35 -13.04
N MET A 104 9.16 18.08 -13.30
CA MET A 104 8.85 17.12 -12.23
C MET A 104 10.01 16.91 -11.26
N ARG A 105 11.24 16.77 -11.78
CA ARG A 105 12.44 16.63 -10.95
C ARG A 105 12.72 17.87 -10.12
N ALA A 106 12.50 19.06 -10.69
CA ALA A 106 12.62 20.33 -9.97
C ALA A 106 11.57 20.44 -8.85
N ALA A 107 10.33 20.05 -9.11
CA ALA A 107 9.26 20.04 -8.12
C ALA A 107 9.58 19.11 -6.93
N LEU A 108 10.14 17.93 -7.18
CA LEU A 108 10.57 17.02 -6.10
C LEU A 108 11.67 17.62 -5.23
N ARG A 109 12.66 18.29 -5.84
CA ARG A 109 13.72 19.00 -5.11
C ARG A 109 13.20 20.21 -4.33
N ALA A 110 12.17 20.88 -4.84
CA ALA A 110 11.50 21.96 -4.12
C ALA A 110 10.73 21.40 -2.92
N TYR A 111 10.02 20.28 -3.10
CA TYR A 111 9.27 19.60 -2.05
C TYR A 111 10.15 19.13 -0.88
N GLU A 112 11.37 18.68 -1.17
CA GLU A 112 12.36 18.30 -0.14
C GLU A 112 12.75 19.48 0.77
N LYS A 113 12.78 20.70 0.23
CA LYS A 113 13.17 21.91 0.96
C LYS A 113 12.06 22.51 1.82
N LEU A 114 10.82 22.09 1.61
CA LEU A 114 9.68 22.55 2.41
C LEU A 114 9.78 22.02 3.84
N SER A 115 9.24 22.79 4.78
CA SER A 115 9.00 22.32 6.15
C SER A 115 7.93 21.21 6.17
N ASP A 116 7.91 20.41 7.23
CA ASP A 116 6.95 19.31 7.33
C ASP A 116 5.50 19.81 7.43
N GLU A 117 5.28 20.99 8.02
CA GLU A 117 3.96 21.65 8.05
C GLU A 117 3.47 22.01 6.64
N GLU A 118 4.31 22.67 5.84
CA GLU A 118 3.99 23.04 4.46
C GLU A 118 3.75 21.81 3.58
N LYS A 119 4.51 20.72 3.80
CA LYS A 119 4.30 19.44 3.10
C LYS A 119 2.92 18.87 3.39
N VAL A 120 2.49 18.90 4.65
CA VAL A 120 1.18 18.38 5.07
C VAL A 120 0.05 19.23 4.50
N GLU A 121 0.19 20.55 4.50
CA GLU A 121 -0.79 21.46 3.89
C GLU A 121 -0.90 21.24 2.37
N ALA A 122 0.22 21.15 1.66
CA ALA A 122 0.23 20.87 0.22
C ALA A 122 -0.44 19.52 -0.11
N ILE A 123 -0.20 18.48 0.71
CA ILE A 123 -0.89 17.18 0.56
C ILE A 123 -2.39 17.31 0.79
N ARG A 124 -2.81 18.10 1.80
CA ARG A 124 -4.22 18.33 2.10
C ARG A 124 -4.93 19.01 0.93
N GLU A 125 -4.33 20.04 0.34
CA GLU A 125 -4.87 20.75 -0.82
C GLU A 125 -4.97 19.84 -2.04
N ALA A 126 -3.91 19.06 -2.32
CA ALA A 126 -3.90 18.08 -3.41
C ALA A 126 -5.04 17.06 -3.24
N LYS A 127 -5.22 16.52 -2.03
CA LYS A 127 -6.31 15.57 -1.72
C LYS A 127 -7.69 16.19 -1.96
N LEU A 128 -7.89 17.44 -1.56
CA LEU A 128 -9.15 18.16 -1.78
C LEU A 128 -9.41 18.39 -3.27
N SER A 129 -8.38 18.74 -4.05
CA SER A 129 -8.49 18.91 -5.50
C SER A 129 -8.86 17.60 -6.20
N MET A 130 -8.18 16.50 -5.87
CA MET A 130 -8.49 15.17 -6.41
C MET A 130 -9.95 14.75 -6.12
N ALA A 131 -10.45 15.03 -4.92
CA ALA A 131 -11.84 14.72 -4.56
C ALA A 131 -12.86 15.58 -5.33
N ARG A 132 -12.48 16.80 -5.75
CA ARG A 132 -13.33 17.68 -6.58
C ARG A 132 -13.35 17.25 -8.05
N SER A 133 -12.21 16.83 -8.60
CA SER A 133 -12.10 16.35 -10.00
C SER A 133 -12.85 15.01 -10.23
N GLN A 134 -13.15 14.25 -9.17
CA GLN A 134 -13.93 13.00 -9.24
C GLN A 134 -15.46 13.18 -9.19
N ARG A 135 -15.97 14.41 -9.03
CA ARG A 135 -17.41 14.73 -9.03
C ARG A 135 -17.84 15.31 -10.36
#